data_AF-A0A3F2ZEA4-F1
#
_entry.id   AF-A0A3F2ZEA4-F1
#
_cell.length_a   1.000
_cell.length_b   1.000
_cell.length_c   1.000
_cell.angle_alpha   90.00
_cell.angle_beta   90.00
_cell.angle_gamma   90.00
#
_symmetry.space_group_name_H-M   'P 1'
#
loop_
_entity.id
_entity.type
_entity.pdbx_description
1 polymer ?
#
loop_
_entity_poly.entity_id
_entity_poly.type
_entity_poly.pdbx_seq_one_letter_code
_entity_poly.pdbx_strand_id
1 'polypeptide(L)'
;MAEPAKHSMSWKCWDSFAQLSNSVRFIGCNVMDFDDRAPLNIYTYITMFLNVVLALMGVNYMWLYSNNMKSIAEAMFTVTLSLQAATKIYMIISDIKTVIQVVIQVVDFVHDFEDNPRVCSIFQRYVNICNWWRPNIFRFYTFLISGLSVGCIILAVVTKTKILHLGGVLPFINHETNAGYIVNFAVYIIISFYGAYGYFASDYSYLNTMAMACAQIETIAVVCKDLTNVFGRERIW
;
A
#
# COMPACT_ATOMS: atom_id res chain seq x y z
N MET A 1 -26.99 27.86 -1.02
CA MET A 1 -26.03 26.82 -0.62
C MET A 1 -26.70 25.49 -0.90
N ALA A 2 -26.31 24.80 -1.97
CA ALA A 2 -26.88 23.49 -2.28
C ALA A 2 -26.38 22.48 -1.24
N GLU A 3 -27.29 21.76 -0.60
CA GLU A 3 -26.91 20.62 0.25
C GLU A 3 -26.07 19.65 -0.59
N PRO A 4 -24.90 19.21 -0.10
CA PRO A 4 -24.15 18.18 -0.79
C PRO A 4 -25.05 16.94 -0.90
N ALA A 5 -25.27 16.46 -2.12
CA ALA A 5 -26.04 15.25 -2.37
C ALA A 5 -25.58 14.17 -1.38
N LYS A 6 -26.49 13.66 -0.55
CA LYS A 6 -26.18 12.57 0.38
C LYS A 6 -25.84 11.34 -0.46
N HIS A 7 -24.56 11.13 -0.69
CA HIS A 7 -24.08 9.90 -1.33
C HIS A 7 -24.44 8.70 -0.45
N SER A 8 -24.87 7.62 -1.11
CA SER A 8 -25.21 6.34 -0.50
C SER A 8 -24.03 5.79 0.30
N MET A 9 -24.30 5.02 1.35
CA MET A 9 -23.26 4.38 2.17
C MET A 9 -22.46 3.37 1.35
N SER A 10 -23.13 2.66 0.44
CA SER A 10 -22.52 1.82 -0.59
C SER A 10 -21.48 2.58 -1.42
N TRP A 11 -21.82 3.80 -1.87
CA TRP A 11 -20.90 4.67 -2.59
C TRP A 11 -19.73 5.14 -1.74
N LYS A 12 -19.96 5.52 -0.47
CA LYS A 12 -18.87 5.91 0.45
C LYS A 12 -17.90 4.77 0.73
N CYS A 13 -18.42 3.54 0.82
CA CYS A 13 -17.61 2.35 0.99
C CYS A 13 -16.73 2.12 -0.25
N TRP A 14 -17.33 2.18 -1.44
CA TRP A 14 -16.62 2.11 -2.72
C TRP A 14 -15.54 3.20 -2.85
N ASP A 15 -15.91 4.44 -2.54
CA ASP A 15 -15.05 5.61 -2.61
C ASP A 15 -13.79 5.46 -1.75
N SER A 16 -13.88 4.77 -0.60
CA SER A 16 -12.70 4.47 0.23
C SER A 16 -11.65 3.63 -0.52
N PHE A 17 -12.07 2.65 -1.32
CA PHE A 17 -11.19 1.82 -2.14
C PHE A 17 -10.76 2.54 -3.43
N ALA A 18 -11.67 3.25 -4.07
CA ALA A 18 -11.39 4.02 -5.28
C ALA A 18 -10.34 5.12 -5.03
N GLN A 19 -10.42 5.82 -3.91
CA GLN A 19 -9.44 6.84 -3.53
C GLN A 19 -8.05 6.25 -3.30
N LEU A 20 -7.95 5.06 -2.70
CA LEU A 20 -6.67 4.35 -2.61
C LEU A 20 -6.12 4.06 -4.00
N SER A 21 -6.92 3.43 -4.85
CA SER A 21 -6.52 3.06 -6.21
C SER A 21 -6.05 4.26 -7.04
N ASN A 22 -6.78 5.37 -6.96
CA ASN A 22 -6.40 6.62 -7.63
C ASN A 22 -5.11 7.22 -7.09
N SER A 23 -4.89 7.15 -5.76
CA SER A 23 -3.69 7.70 -5.13
C SER A 23 -2.40 6.96 -5.50
N VAL A 24 -2.51 5.72 -5.98
CA VAL A 24 -1.38 4.83 -6.31
C VAL A 24 -1.30 4.54 -7.81
N ARG A 25 -2.06 5.25 -8.64
CA ARG A 25 -2.13 4.97 -10.08
C ARG A 25 -0.78 5.09 -10.80
N PHE A 26 0.08 6.01 -10.35
CA PHE A 26 1.40 6.26 -10.94
C PHE A 26 2.46 5.21 -10.55
N ILE A 27 2.19 4.39 -9.53
CA ILE A 27 3.07 3.28 -9.11
C ILE A 27 2.64 1.92 -9.70
N GLY A 28 1.58 1.89 -10.51
CA GLY A 28 1.05 0.65 -11.09
C GLY A 28 0.18 -0.17 -10.11
N CYS A 29 -0.14 -1.41 -10.48
CA CYS A 29 -0.99 -2.31 -9.70
C CYS A 29 -2.36 -1.70 -9.34
N ASN A 30 -2.94 -0.92 -10.25
CA ASN A 30 -4.25 -0.32 -10.04
C ASN A 30 -5.33 -1.40 -10.13
N VAL A 31 -5.68 -1.99 -8.98
CA VAL A 31 -6.67 -3.08 -8.90
C VAL A 31 -8.08 -2.62 -9.29
N MET A 32 -8.34 -1.32 -9.22
CA MET A 32 -9.65 -0.71 -9.51
C MET A 32 -9.66 0.13 -10.81
N ASP A 33 -8.68 -0.02 -11.72
CA ASP A 33 -8.84 0.49 -13.10
C ASP A 33 -9.85 -0.45 -13.81
N PHE A 34 -11.14 -0.10 -13.75
CA PHE A 34 -12.26 -0.92 -14.19
C PHE A 34 -12.34 -1.04 -15.71
N ASP A 35 -11.67 -2.06 -16.23
CA ASP A 35 -12.15 -2.83 -17.36
C ASP A 35 -11.62 -4.26 -17.16
N ASP A 36 -12.48 -5.25 -16.94
CA ASP A 36 -12.10 -6.65 -16.67
C ASP A 36 -11.24 -7.29 -17.78
N ARG A 37 -11.08 -6.57 -18.90
CA ARG A 37 -10.29 -6.92 -20.07
C ARG A 37 -9.12 -5.96 -20.35
N ALA A 38 -8.97 -4.88 -19.58
CA ALA A 38 -7.85 -3.97 -19.80
C ALA A 38 -6.53 -4.64 -19.38
N PRO A 39 -5.49 -4.55 -20.21
CA PRO A 39 -4.16 -4.97 -19.81
C PRO A 39 -3.68 -4.16 -18.60
N LEU A 40 -2.73 -4.73 -17.86
CA LEU A 40 -2.08 -4.02 -16.75
C LEU A 40 -1.58 -2.64 -17.21
N ASN A 41 -1.78 -1.64 -16.36
CA ASN A 41 -1.32 -0.28 -16.64
C ASN A 41 0.20 -0.25 -16.93
N ILE A 42 0.65 0.59 -17.87
CA ILE A 42 2.07 0.80 -18.23
C ILE A 42 2.94 1.02 -16.99
N TYR A 43 2.43 1.72 -15.97
CA TYR A 43 3.14 1.94 -14.71
C TYR A 43 3.44 0.64 -13.96
N THR A 44 2.59 -0.38 -14.07
CA THR A 44 2.85 -1.71 -13.47
C THR A 44 4.07 -2.38 -14.10
N TYR A 45 4.21 -2.29 -15.42
CA TYR A 45 5.40 -2.82 -16.12
C TYR A 45 6.66 -2.03 -15.74
N ILE A 46 6.55 -0.71 -15.58
CA ILE A 46 7.65 0.13 -15.09
C ILE A 46 8.06 -0.30 -13.68
N THR A 47 7.11 -0.52 -12.77
CA THR A 47 7.39 -1.01 -11.40
C THR A 47 8.05 -2.37 -11.41
N MET A 48 7.57 -3.32 -12.23
CA MET A 48 8.21 -4.63 -12.38
C MET A 48 9.65 -4.50 -12.87
N PHE A 49 9.88 -3.68 -13.89
CA PHE A 49 11.21 -3.42 -14.43
C PHE A 49 12.14 -2.80 -13.38
N LEU A 50 11.70 -1.75 -12.69
CA LEU A 50 12.46 -1.10 -11.62
C LEU A 50 12.78 -2.07 -10.49
N ASN A 51 11.87 -2.97 -10.14
CA ASN A 51 12.09 -3.96 -9.11
C ASN A 51 13.14 -5.00 -9.52
N VAL A 52 13.10 -5.48 -10.77
CA VAL A 52 14.14 -6.37 -11.31
C VAL A 52 15.49 -5.69 -11.33
N VAL A 53 15.55 -4.42 -11.77
CA VAL A 53 16.77 -3.62 -11.74
C VAL A 53 17.30 -3.51 -10.31
N LEU A 54 16.45 -3.17 -9.34
CA LEU A 54 16.85 -3.07 -7.92
C LEU A 54 17.40 -4.39 -7.37
N ALA A 55 16.77 -5.52 -7.71
CA ALA A 55 17.24 -6.84 -7.32
C ALA A 55 18.62 -7.14 -7.91
N LEU A 56 18.82 -6.87 -9.21
CA LEU A 56 20.11 -7.05 -9.88
C LEU A 56 21.19 -6.16 -9.28
N MET A 57 20.87 -4.92 -8.92
CA MET A 57 21.79 -4.00 -8.23
C MET A 57 22.23 -4.56 -6.87
N GLY A 58 21.27 -5.05 -6.07
CA GLY A 58 21.57 -5.65 -4.78
C GLY A 58 22.45 -6.91 -4.89
N VAL A 59 22.13 -7.80 -5.84
CA VAL A 59 22.93 -9.02 -6.10
C VAL A 59 24.33 -8.68 -6.60
N ASN A 60 24.44 -7.72 -7.53
CA ASN A 60 25.74 -7.28 -8.04
C ASN A 60 26.60 -6.67 -6.92
N TYR A 61 26.00 -5.86 -6.05
CA TYR A 61 26.70 -5.28 -4.90
C TYR A 61 27.18 -6.35 -3.90
N MET A 62 26.37 -7.38 -3.60
CA MET A 62 26.82 -8.54 -2.80
C MET A 62 28.01 -9.26 -3.44
N TRP A 63 27.99 -9.43 -4.76
CA TRP A 63 29.04 -10.14 -5.48
C TRP A 63 30.36 -9.36 -5.49
N LEU A 64 30.31 -8.07 -5.84
CA LEU A 64 31.47 -7.17 -5.89
C LEU A 64 32.14 -6.99 -4.52
N TYR A 65 31.36 -6.94 -3.45
CA TYR A 65 31.85 -6.70 -2.08
C TYR A 65 31.75 -7.95 -1.19
N SER A 66 31.84 -9.13 -1.80
CA SER A 66 31.76 -10.44 -1.13
C SER A 66 32.80 -10.67 -0.02
N ASN A 67 33.88 -9.88 0.00
CA ASN A 67 34.91 -9.95 1.03
C ASN A 67 34.63 -9.07 2.27
N ASN A 68 33.57 -8.26 2.26
CA ASN A 68 33.20 -7.37 3.36
C ASN A 68 31.79 -7.67 3.87
N MET A 69 31.71 -8.32 5.04
CA MET A 69 30.44 -8.66 5.71
C MET A 69 29.50 -7.45 5.87
N LYS A 70 30.03 -6.25 6.12
CA LYS A 70 29.21 -5.05 6.28
C LYS A 70 28.50 -4.69 4.96
N SER A 71 29.24 -4.69 3.86
CA SER A 71 28.71 -4.39 2.52
C SER A 71 27.70 -5.45 2.08
N ILE A 72 27.92 -6.72 2.41
CA ILE A 72 26.94 -7.79 2.15
C ILE A 72 25.64 -7.53 2.93
N ALA A 73 25.71 -7.18 4.22
CA ALA A 73 24.52 -6.91 5.01
C ALA A 73 23.71 -5.72 4.47
N GLU A 74 24.40 -4.66 4.05
CA GLU A 74 23.82 -3.50 3.38
C GLU A 74 23.13 -3.88 2.05
N ALA A 75 23.78 -4.73 1.25
CA ALA A 75 23.23 -5.26 0.00
C ALA A 75 22.01 -6.16 0.21
N MET A 76 22.03 -7.01 1.24
CA MET A 76 20.94 -7.91 1.59
C MET A 76 19.66 -7.12 1.88
N PHE A 77 19.77 -5.96 2.53
CA PHE A 77 18.62 -5.10 2.77
C PHE A 77 17.93 -4.68 1.45
N THR A 78 18.71 -4.26 0.45
CA THR A 78 18.20 -3.90 -0.88
C THR A 78 17.54 -5.09 -1.57
N VAL A 79 18.16 -6.28 -1.50
CA VAL A 79 17.59 -7.51 -2.07
C VAL A 79 16.29 -7.89 -1.38
N THR A 80 16.23 -7.87 -0.05
CA THR A 80 15.02 -8.19 0.70
C THR A 80 13.88 -7.23 0.36
N LEU A 81 14.14 -5.93 0.24
CA LEU A 81 13.12 -4.97 -0.21
C LEU A 81 12.62 -5.27 -1.62
N SER A 82 13.52 -5.64 -2.55
CA SER A 82 13.12 -6.00 -3.91
C SER A 82 12.29 -7.29 -3.96
N LEU A 83 12.62 -8.27 -3.11
CA LEU A 83 11.86 -9.52 -2.99
C LEU A 83 10.46 -9.26 -2.39
N GLN A 84 10.37 -8.43 -1.35
CA GLN A 84 9.09 -8.06 -0.75
C GLN A 84 8.18 -7.34 -1.76
N ALA A 85 8.74 -6.41 -2.54
CA ALA A 85 8.02 -5.76 -3.64
C ALA A 85 7.61 -6.76 -4.73
N ALA A 86 8.50 -7.68 -5.12
CA ALA A 86 8.20 -8.72 -6.12
C ALA A 86 7.03 -9.60 -5.68
N THR A 87 7.04 -10.07 -4.43
CA THR A 87 5.97 -10.90 -3.85
C THR A 87 4.64 -10.17 -3.88
N LYS A 88 4.60 -8.90 -3.46
CA LYS A 88 3.37 -8.10 -3.46
C LYS A 88 2.80 -7.88 -4.86
N ILE A 89 3.66 -7.54 -5.83
CA ILE A 89 3.27 -7.39 -7.24
C ILE A 89 2.73 -8.71 -7.78
N TYR A 90 3.44 -9.82 -7.53
CA TYR A 90 3.01 -11.15 -7.96
C TYR A 90 1.64 -11.51 -7.40
N MET A 91 1.43 -11.37 -6.08
CA MET A 91 0.15 -11.69 -5.42
C MET A 91 -1.01 -10.86 -5.97
N ILE A 92 -0.79 -9.57 -6.25
CA ILE A 92 -1.83 -8.72 -6.83
C ILE A 92 -2.17 -9.16 -8.26
N ILE A 93 -1.17 -9.51 -9.07
CA ILE A 93 -1.39 -9.92 -10.46
C ILE A 93 -2.02 -11.32 -10.55
N SER A 94 -1.59 -12.26 -9.70
CA SER A 94 -2.13 -13.63 -9.68
C SER A 94 -3.60 -13.65 -9.28
N ASP A 95 -3.98 -12.83 -8.32
CA ASP A 95 -5.29 -12.87 -7.67
C ASP A 95 -6.10 -11.59 -7.84
N ILE A 96 -5.83 -10.81 -8.90
CA ILE A 96 -6.49 -9.51 -9.15
C ILE A 96 -8.02 -9.63 -9.14
N LYS A 97 -8.55 -10.71 -9.72
CA LYS A 97 -9.99 -11.00 -9.76
C LYS A 97 -10.57 -11.20 -8.36
N THR A 98 -9.85 -11.92 -7.50
CA THR A 98 -10.27 -12.15 -6.12
C THR A 98 -10.29 -10.84 -5.35
N VAL A 99 -9.29 -9.98 -5.52
CA VAL A 99 -9.24 -8.67 -4.84
C VAL A 99 -10.42 -7.79 -5.28
N ILE A 100 -10.71 -7.73 -6.58
CA ILE A 100 -11.87 -6.99 -7.11
C ILE A 100 -13.18 -7.55 -6.55
N GLN A 101 -13.34 -8.88 -6.56
CA GLN A 101 -14.54 -9.55 -6.04
C GLN A 101 -14.79 -9.24 -4.57
N VAL A 102 -13.75 -9.19 -3.74
CA VAL A 102 -13.89 -8.82 -2.32
C VAL A 102 -14.45 -7.40 -2.18
N VAL A 103 -13.99 -6.44 -2.99
CA VAL A 103 -14.52 -5.07 -2.93
C VAL A 103 -15.97 -5.02 -3.39
N ILE A 104 -16.32 -5.72 -4.47
CA ILE A 104 -17.70 -5.81 -4.97
C ILE A 104 -18.61 -6.43 -3.89
N GLN A 105 -18.21 -7.55 -3.30
CA GLN A 105 -18.97 -8.21 -2.23
C GLN A 105 -19.22 -7.31 -1.02
N VAL A 106 -18.24 -6.49 -0.64
CA VAL A 106 -18.41 -5.52 0.44
C VAL A 106 -19.44 -4.45 0.05
N VAL A 107 -19.35 -3.91 -1.16
CA VAL A 107 -20.26 -2.85 -1.63
C VAL A 107 -21.69 -3.38 -1.79
N ASP A 108 -21.86 -4.54 -2.39
CA ASP A 108 -23.15 -5.20 -2.58
C ASP A 108 -23.79 -5.51 -1.22
N PHE A 109 -23.00 -6.02 -0.26
CA PHE A 109 -23.49 -6.25 1.10
C PHE A 109 -23.98 -4.95 1.76
N VAL A 110 -23.25 -3.84 1.62
CA VAL A 110 -23.69 -2.56 2.17
C VAL A 110 -24.97 -2.07 1.49
N HIS A 111 -25.09 -2.28 0.18
CA HIS A 111 -26.27 -1.90 -0.59
C HIS A 111 -27.51 -2.65 -0.12
N ASP A 112 -27.42 -3.97 0.10
CA ASP A 112 -28.54 -4.81 0.56
C ASP A 112 -29.08 -4.42 1.93
N PHE A 113 -28.23 -3.83 2.78
CA PHE A 113 -28.60 -3.41 4.14
C PHE A 113 -28.67 -1.88 4.32
N GLU A 114 -28.67 -1.12 3.23
CA GLU A 114 -28.56 0.33 3.27
C GLU A 114 -29.77 1.00 3.96
N ASP A 115 -30.95 0.38 3.84
CA ASP A 115 -32.18 0.83 4.49
C ASP A 115 -32.18 0.64 6.02
N ASN A 116 -31.24 -0.16 6.56
CA ASN A 116 -31.12 -0.36 7.99
C ASN A 116 -30.18 0.70 8.62
N PRO A 117 -30.71 1.66 9.41
CA PRO A 117 -29.91 2.76 9.94
C PRO A 117 -28.82 2.29 10.91
N ARG A 118 -29.02 1.16 11.60
CA ARG A 118 -28.00 0.58 12.49
C ARG A 118 -26.82 0.04 11.68
N VAL A 119 -27.09 -0.68 10.60
CA VAL A 119 -26.04 -1.21 9.71
C VAL A 119 -25.28 -0.07 9.05
N CYS A 120 -26.00 0.92 8.53
CA CYS A 120 -25.39 2.12 7.95
C CYS A 120 -24.46 2.83 8.95
N SER A 121 -24.84 2.92 10.24
CA SER A 121 -23.99 3.51 11.28
C SER A 121 -22.69 2.73 11.54
N ILE A 122 -22.72 1.39 11.45
CA ILE A 122 -21.55 0.53 11.60
C ILE A 122 -20.58 0.79 10.45
N PHE A 123 -21.04 0.68 9.21
CA PHE A 123 -20.19 0.93 8.04
C PHE A 123 -19.66 2.36 7.99
N GLN A 124 -20.47 3.35 8.38
CA GLN A 124 -20.01 4.74 8.49
C GLN A 124 -18.87 4.88 9.52
N ARG A 125 -18.92 4.15 10.65
CA ARG A 125 -17.82 4.12 11.63
C ARG A 125 -16.53 3.57 11.01
N TYR A 126 -16.61 2.44 10.31
CA TYR A 126 -15.44 1.80 9.70
C TYR A 126 -14.87 2.61 8.53
N VAL A 127 -15.71 3.18 7.67
CA VAL A 127 -15.26 4.11 6.61
C VAL A 127 -14.55 5.32 7.22
N ASN A 128 -15.06 5.87 8.32
CA ASN A 128 -14.39 6.98 9.01
C ASN A 128 -13.03 6.56 9.59
N ILE A 129 -12.91 5.34 10.14
CA ILE A 129 -11.64 4.78 10.62
C ILE A 129 -10.65 4.66 9.46
N CYS A 130 -11.06 4.08 8.32
CA CYS A 130 -10.20 3.93 7.15
C CYS A 130 -9.74 5.30 6.62
N ASN A 131 -10.66 6.25 6.47
CA ASN A 131 -10.36 7.61 6.04
C ASN A 131 -9.43 8.35 7.01
N TRP A 132 -9.49 8.04 8.31
CA TRP A 132 -8.56 8.56 9.30
C TRP A 132 -7.19 7.87 9.24
N TRP A 133 -7.13 6.55 9.07
CA TRP A 133 -5.88 5.81 8.95
C TRP A 133 -5.09 6.20 7.70
N ARG A 134 -5.76 6.40 6.56
CA ARG A 134 -5.10 6.68 5.28
C ARG A 134 -4.05 7.78 5.33
N PRO A 135 -4.38 9.04 5.68
CA PRO A 135 -3.39 10.11 5.72
C PRO A 135 -2.33 9.87 6.80
N ASN A 136 -2.66 9.18 7.90
CA ASN A 136 -1.71 8.90 8.98
C ASN A 136 -0.67 7.84 8.58
N ILE A 137 -1.10 6.73 7.96
CA ILE A 137 -0.20 5.70 7.45
C ILE A 137 0.64 6.28 6.31
N PHE A 138 0.04 7.08 5.43
CA PHE A 138 0.78 7.78 4.38
C PHE A 138 1.88 8.68 4.97
N ARG A 139 1.53 9.55 5.93
CA ARG A 139 2.50 10.42 6.62
C ARG A 139 3.58 9.63 7.34
N PHE A 140 3.24 8.48 7.94
CA PHE A 140 4.19 7.60 8.60
C PHE A 140 5.24 7.09 7.61
N TYR A 141 4.82 6.56 6.46
CA TYR A 141 5.72 6.11 5.39
C TYR A 141 6.57 7.26 4.83
N THR A 142 5.96 8.44 4.57
CA THR A 142 6.71 9.63 4.13
C THR A 142 7.73 10.07 5.17
N PHE A 143 7.37 10.06 6.46
CA PHE A 143 8.26 10.43 7.56
C PHE A 143 9.44 9.46 7.68
N LEU A 144 9.20 8.15 7.59
CA LEU A 144 10.27 7.15 7.66
C LEU A 144 11.29 7.34 6.54
N ILE A 145 10.83 7.48 5.30
CA ILE A 145 11.75 7.63 4.15
C ILE A 145 12.45 8.98 4.17
N SER A 146 11.72 10.07 4.42
CA SER A 146 12.32 11.40 4.50
C SER A 146 13.34 11.48 5.65
N GLY A 147 13.01 10.89 6.80
CA GLY A 147 13.90 10.80 7.96
C GLY A 147 15.15 9.98 7.65
N LEU A 148 15.02 8.86 6.94
CA LEU A 148 16.16 8.04 6.52
C LEU A 148 17.05 8.79 5.52
N SER A 149 16.46 9.47 4.52
CA SER A 149 17.21 10.28 3.55
C SER A 149 17.95 11.44 4.23
N VAL A 150 17.26 12.21 5.07
CA VAL A 150 17.87 13.32 5.82
C VAL A 150 18.93 12.81 6.79
N GLY A 151 18.68 11.70 7.47
CA GLY A 151 19.65 11.05 8.35
C GLY A 151 20.92 10.65 7.61
N CYS A 152 20.82 10.07 6.42
CA CYS A 152 21.98 9.77 5.59
C CYS A 152 22.77 11.03 5.20
N ILE A 153 22.09 12.13 4.87
CA ILE A 153 22.75 13.41 4.54
C ILE A 153 23.48 13.97 5.76
N ILE A 154 22.81 14.05 6.91
CA ILE A 154 23.40 14.56 8.15
C ILE A 154 24.62 13.73 8.54
N LEU A 155 24.50 12.40 8.52
CA LEU A 155 25.61 11.51 8.83
C LEU A 155 26.77 11.74 7.88
N ALA A 156 26.53 11.83 6.56
CA ALA A 156 27.58 12.08 5.59
C ALA A 156 28.32 13.41 5.82
N VAL A 157 27.59 14.46 6.23
CA VAL A 157 28.17 15.77 6.56
C VAL A 157 29.00 15.71 7.84
N VAL A 158 28.48 15.05 8.89
CA VAL A 158 29.12 14.98 10.21
C VAL A 158 30.37 14.10 10.17
N THR A 159 30.29 12.92 9.55
CA THR A 159 31.42 11.98 9.47
C THR A 159 32.41 12.34 8.37
N LYS A 160 32.04 13.26 7.46
CA LYS A 160 32.79 13.56 6.23
C LYS A 160 33.04 12.32 5.37
N THR A 161 32.19 11.30 5.50
CA THR A 161 32.24 10.08 4.71
C THR A 161 31.00 9.94 3.84
N LYS A 162 31.15 9.29 2.69
CA LYS A 162 30.02 9.02 1.78
C LYS A 162 29.16 7.91 2.38
N ILE A 163 27.91 8.23 2.70
CA ILE A 163 26.95 7.27 3.24
C ILE A 163 26.00 6.87 2.12
N LEU A 164 26.01 5.60 1.75
CA LEU A 164 25.14 5.08 0.70
C LEU A 164 23.71 4.95 1.23
N HIS A 165 22.75 5.58 0.55
CA HIS A 165 21.33 5.42 0.87
C HIS A 165 20.92 3.96 0.63
N LEU A 166 20.32 3.33 1.65
CA LEU A 166 19.95 1.90 1.64
C LEU A 166 21.13 0.94 1.39
N GLY A 167 22.38 1.40 1.51
CA GLY A 167 23.55 0.56 1.25
C GLY A 167 23.72 0.16 -0.23
N GLY A 168 22.98 0.82 -1.14
CA GLY A 168 22.93 0.44 -2.53
C GLY A 168 23.90 1.21 -3.43
N VAL A 169 24.37 0.54 -4.49
CA VAL A 169 25.30 1.11 -5.48
C VAL A 169 24.79 0.89 -6.89
N LEU A 170 24.78 1.97 -7.68
CA LEU A 170 24.50 1.93 -9.10
C LEU A 170 25.59 1.17 -9.86
N PRO A 171 25.22 0.15 -10.66
CA PRO A 171 26.17 -0.52 -11.51
C PRO A 171 26.69 0.48 -12.55
N PHE A 172 27.97 0.35 -12.90
CA PHE A 172 28.67 1.17 -13.90
C PHE A 172 28.90 2.65 -13.52
N ILE A 173 28.47 3.09 -12.34
CA ILE A 173 28.76 4.44 -11.81
C ILE A 173 29.73 4.32 -10.63
N ASN A 174 30.86 5.02 -10.72
CA ASN A 174 31.80 5.08 -9.61
C ASN A 174 31.27 6.03 -8.51
N HIS A 175 30.61 5.45 -7.50
CA HIS A 175 30.07 6.14 -6.32
C HIS A 175 31.15 6.75 -5.41
N GLU A 176 32.43 6.40 -5.59
CA GLU A 176 33.54 7.04 -4.85
C GLU A 176 33.86 8.43 -5.38
N THR A 177 33.47 8.75 -6.61
CA THR A 177 33.57 10.12 -7.15
C THR A 177 32.46 11.01 -6.59
N ASN A 178 32.64 12.34 -6.57
CA ASN A 178 31.61 13.24 -6.04
C ASN A 178 30.35 13.25 -6.91
N ALA A 179 30.52 13.31 -8.23
CA ALA A 179 29.41 13.24 -9.17
C ALA A 179 28.69 11.89 -9.08
N GLY A 180 29.43 10.77 -9.08
CA GLY A 180 28.83 9.43 -8.98
C GLY A 180 28.10 9.19 -7.66
N TYR A 181 28.62 9.72 -6.54
CA TYR A 181 27.93 9.68 -5.25
C TYR A 181 26.58 10.41 -5.29
N ILE A 182 26.56 11.64 -5.82
CA ILE A 182 25.33 12.46 -5.89
C ILE A 182 24.29 11.77 -6.77
N VAL A 183 24.70 11.23 -7.92
CA VAL A 183 23.80 10.50 -8.82
C VAL A 183 23.26 9.24 -8.14
N ASN A 184 24.13 8.45 -7.49
CA ASN A 184 23.72 7.27 -6.74
C ASN A 184 22.70 7.61 -5.65
N PHE A 185 23.01 8.63 -4.85
CA PHE A 185 22.17 9.07 -3.76
C PHE A 185 20.79 9.55 -4.26
N ALA A 186 20.76 10.37 -5.32
CA ALA A 186 19.51 10.86 -5.91
C ALA A 186 18.64 9.73 -6.46
N VAL A 187 19.23 8.76 -7.18
CA VAL A 187 18.49 7.62 -7.72
C VAL A 187 17.90 6.76 -6.61
N TYR A 188 18.68 6.44 -5.58
CA TYR A 188 18.19 5.64 -4.46
C TYR A 188 17.13 6.39 -3.64
N ILE A 189 17.19 7.72 -3.52
CA ILE A 189 16.09 8.50 -2.94
C ILE A 189 14.80 8.35 -3.75
N ILE A 190 14.87 8.47 -5.08
CA ILE A 190 13.70 8.32 -5.95
C ILE A 190 13.10 6.92 -5.81
N ILE A 191 13.96 5.88 -5.84
CA ILE A 191 13.54 4.49 -5.63
C ILE A 191 12.90 4.31 -4.26
N SER A 192 13.48 4.88 -3.19
CA SER A 192 12.92 4.84 -1.85
C SER A 192 11.52 5.44 -1.81
N PHE A 193 11.33 6.67 -2.32
CA PHE A 193 10.01 7.29 -2.37
C PHE A 193 9.01 6.42 -3.13
N TYR A 194 9.37 5.95 -4.32
CA TYR A 194 8.53 5.07 -5.13
C TYR A 194 8.13 3.79 -4.38
N GLY A 195 9.10 3.17 -3.69
CA GLY A 195 8.89 2.03 -2.82
C GLY A 195 7.94 2.30 -1.66
N ALA A 196 8.08 3.42 -0.93
CA ALA A 196 7.14 3.80 0.14
C ALA A 196 5.71 3.88 -0.35
N TYR A 197 5.47 4.50 -1.51
CA TYR A 197 4.14 4.59 -2.08
C TYR A 197 3.58 3.19 -2.37
N GLY A 198 4.40 2.28 -2.90
CA GLY A 198 4.02 0.89 -3.15
C GLY A 198 3.66 0.13 -1.87
N TYR A 199 4.46 0.29 -0.82
CA TYR A 199 4.21 -0.32 0.49
C TYR A 199 2.94 0.23 1.16
N PHE A 200 2.78 1.55 1.15
CA PHE A 200 1.57 2.21 1.60
C PHE A 200 0.33 1.67 0.89
N ALA A 201 0.39 1.54 -0.44
CA ALA A 201 -0.72 1.04 -1.25
C ALA A 201 -1.17 -0.34 -0.81
N SER A 202 -0.23 -1.29 -0.73
CA SER A 202 -0.55 -2.68 -0.40
C SER A 202 -1.08 -2.82 1.03
N ASP A 203 -0.44 -2.16 1.99
CA ASP A 203 -0.76 -2.33 3.40
C ASP A 203 -2.09 -1.66 3.73
N TYR A 204 -2.34 -0.47 3.15
CA TYR A 204 -3.62 0.20 3.32
C TYR A 204 -4.75 -0.56 2.61
N SER A 205 -4.51 -1.17 1.44
CA SER A 205 -5.50 -2.04 0.80
C SER A 205 -5.89 -3.20 1.71
N TYR A 206 -4.91 -3.87 2.31
CA TYR A 206 -5.16 -4.97 3.25
C TYR A 206 -5.94 -4.51 4.48
N LEU A 207 -5.53 -3.40 5.11
CA LEU A 207 -6.19 -2.84 6.28
C LEU A 207 -7.63 -2.39 5.98
N ASN A 208 -7.86 -1.78 4.82
CA ASN A 208 -9.19 -1.35 4.40
C ASN A 208 -10.12 -2.56 4.22
N THR A 209 -9.66 -3.60 3.53
CA THR A 209 -10.41 -4.85 3.38
C THR A 209 -10.73 -5.51 4.72
N MET A 210 -9.76 -5.58 5.64
CA MET A 210 -9.96 -6.11 6.98
C MET A 210 -10.99 -5.30 7.78
N ALA A 211 -10.90 -3.96 7.73
CA ALA A 211 -11.86 -3.09 8.40
C ALA A 211 -13.29 -3.31 7.89
N MET A 212 -13.47 -3.46 6.57
CA MET A 212 -14.79 -3.73 6.00
C MET A 212 -15.31 -5.13 6.35
N ALA A 213 -14.45 -6.15 6.40
CA ALA A 213 -14.83 -7.47 6.87
C ALA A 213 -15.29 -7.44 8.34
N CYS A 214 -14.61 -6.67 9.20
CA CYS A 214 -15.07 -6.45 10.58
C CYS A 214 -16.46 -5.78 10.63
N ALA A 215 -16.72 -4.80 9.76
CA ALA A 215 -18.03 -4.16 9.67
C ALA A 215 -19.15 -5.15 9.28
N GLN A 216 -18.86 -6.07 8.35
CA GLN A 216 -19.79 -7.15 7.97
C GLN A 216 -20.07 -8.09 9.15
N ILE A 217 -19.04 -8.50 9.91
CA ILE A 217 -19.20 -9.37 11.08
C ILE A 217 -20.06 -8.69 12.17
N GLU A 218 -19.80 -7.41 12.48
CA GLU A 218 -20.62 -6.65 13.44
C GLU A 218 -22.07 -6.53 12.95
N THR A 219 -22.28 -6.34 11.65
CA THR A 219 -23.61 -6.28 11.04
C THR A 219 -24.37 -7.59 11.24
N ILE A 220 -23.75 -8.74 10.95
CA ILE A 220 -24.35 -10.06 11.14
C ILE A 220 -24.75 -10.26 12.60
N ALA A 221 -23.90 -9.87 13.56
CA ALA A 221 -24.22 -9.98 14.98
C ALA A 221 -25.46 -9.15 15.37
N VAL A 222 -25.61 -7.94 14.83
CA VAL A 222 -26.78 -7.09 15.07
C VAL A 222 -28.04 -7.72 14.47
N VAL A 223 -27.98 -8.20 13.23
CA VAL A 223 -29.11 -8.86 12.56
C VAL A 223 -29.54 -10.12 13.32
N CYS A 224 -28.61 -10.96 13.77
CA CYS A 224 -28.92 -12.13 14.59
C CYS A 224 -29.58 -11.76 15.92
N LYS A 225 -29.15 -10.67 16.58
CA LYS A 225 -29.75 -10.21 17.82
C LYS A 225 -31.18 -9.70 17.60
N ASP A 226 -31.40 -8.95 16.52
CA ASP A 226 -32.73 -8.46 16.17
C ASP A 226 -33.69 -9.61 15.83
N LEU A 227 -33.23 -10.62 15.07
CA LEU A 227 -33.99 -11.86 14.82
C LEU A 227 -34.33 -12.60 16.12
N THR A 228 -33.37 -12.75 17.03
CA THR A 228 -33.60 -13.40 18.34
C THR A 228 -34.66 -12.66 19.15
N ASN A 229 -34.67 -11.33 19.12
CA ASN A 229 -35.66 -10.53 19.83
C ASN A 229 -37.07 -10.62 19.23
N VAL A 230 -37.19 -10.84 17.92
CA VAL A 230 -38.46 -11.05 17.22
C VAL A 230 -39.03 -12.43 17.56
N PHE A 231 -38.26 -13.51 17.35
CA PHE A 231 -38.70 -14.88 17.63
C PHE A 231 -38.86 -15.17 19.13
N GLY A 232 -38.07 -14.51 19.99
CA GLY A 232 -38.23 -14.58 21.43
C GLY A 232 -39.52 -13.90 21.93
N ARG A 233 -40.02 -12.89 21.21
CA ARG A 233 -41.30 -12.25 21.50
C ARG A 233 -42.49 -13.11 21.04
N GLU A 234 -42.37 -13.78 19.90
CA GLU A 234 -43.41 -14.68 19.38
C GLU A 234 -43.60 -15.96 20.22
N ARG A 235 -42.61 -16.39 21.01
CA ARG A 235 -42.77 -17.51 21.96
C ARG A 235 -43.46 -17.16 23.28
N ILE A 236 -43.63 -15.86 23.57
CA ILE A 236 -44.23 -15.38 24.84
C ILE A 236 -45.74 -15.09 24.67
N TRP A 237 -46.26 -15.24 23.45
CA TRP A 237 -47.69 -15.24 23.12
C TRP A 237 -48.12 -16.66 22.71
#